data_AF-A0A7C6Q7W0-F1
#
_entry.id   AF-A0A7C6Q7W0-F1
#
_cell.length_a   1.000
_cell.length_b   1.000
_cell.length_c   1.000
_cell.angle_alpha   90.00
_cell.angle_beta   90.00
_cell.angle_gamma   90.00
#
_symmetry.space_group_name_H-M   'P 1'
#
loop_
_entity.id
_entity.type
_entity.pdbx_description
1 polymer ?
#
loop_
_entity_poly.entity_id
_entity_poly.type
_entity_poly.pdbx_seq_one_letter_code
_entity_poly.pdbx_strand_id
1 'polypeptide(L)' 'AESSYTTSDNLFTIRTVACFGQCAQSPVVAIDDIIYSNVNSRKLLKIISNVKDKKQP' A
#
# COMPACT_ATOMS: atom_id res chain seq x y z
N ALA A 1 18.55 -9.76 -0.07
CA ALA A 1 17.64 -9.85 -1.22
C ALA A 1 16.40 -9.06 -0.86
N GLU A 2 16.19 -7.90 -1.47
CA GLU A 2 15.00 -7.10 -1.22
C GLU A 2 13.87 -7.70 -2.06
N SER A 3 12.86 -8.27 -1.40
CA SER A 3 11.75 -8.95 -2.08
C SER A 3 10.75 -7.92 -2.59
N SER A 4 11.04 -7.31 -3.73
CA SER A 4 10.09 -6.44 -4.45
C SER A 4 9.46 -7.20 -5.62
N TYR A 5 8.15 -6.99 -5.83
CA TYR A 5 7.41 -7.52 -6.97
C TYR A 5 6.67 -6.39 -7.67
N THR A 6 6.92 -6.22 -8.96
CA THR A 6 6.18 -5.27 -9.80
C THR A 6 5.21 -6.04 -10.69
N THR A 7 3.98 -5.57 -10.77
CA THR A 7 2.96 -6.14 -11.66
C THR A 7 3.35 -5.95 -13.12
N SER A 8 2.96 -6.88 -14.01
CA SER A 8 3.34 -6.83 -15.43
C SER A 8 2.84 -5.60 -16.19
N ASP A 9 1.81 -4.92 -15.68
CA ASP A 9 1.28 -3.66 -16.21
C ASP A 9 2.10 -2.44 -15.77
N ASN A 10 3.15 -2.63 -14.97
CA ASN A 10 4.00 -1.59 -14.38
C ASN A 10 3.24 -0.54 -13.57
N LEU A 11 2.03 -0.87 -13.07
CA LEU A 11 1.22 0.05 -12.28
C LEU A 11 1.51 -0.02 -10.78
N PHE A 12 1.86 -1.20 -10.26
CA PHE A 12 2.04 -1.39 -8.82
C PHE A 12 3.34 -2.15 -8.52
N THR A 13 4.07 -1.65 -7.53
CA THR A 13 5.22 -2.35 -6.97
C THR A 13 4.98 -2.60 -5.49
N ILE A 14 5.02 -3.87 -5.11
CA ILE A 14 4.94 -4.31 -3.72
C ILE A 14 6.37 -4.50 -3.22
N ARG A 15 6.71 -3.87 -2.10
CA ARG A 15 7.99 -4.05 -1.41
C ARG A 15 7.75 -4.19 0.09
N THR A 16 8.48 -5.10 0.71
CA THR A 16 8.51 -5.20 2.17
C THR A 16 9.49 -4.17 2.72
N VAL A 17 9.01 -3.30 3.58
CA VAL A 17 9.85 -2.34 4.32
C VAL A 17 9.88 -2.72 5.79
N ALA A 18 10.81 -2.12 6.55
CA ALA A 18 10.97 -2.42 7.97
C ALA A 18 9.80 -1.91 8.82
N CYS A 19 9.88 -0.69 9.36
CA CYS A 19 8.91 -0.18 10.32
C CYS A 19 8.46 1.23 9.94
N PHE A 20 7.14 1.47 10.02
CA PHE A 20 6.54 2.80 9.85
C PHE A 20 6.35 3.56 11.18
N GLY A 21 6.77 2.98 12.31
CA GLY A 21 6.58 3.56 13.65
C GLY A 21 5.13 3.60 14.14
N GLN A 22 4.19 2.99 13.42
CA GLN A 22 2.75 3.02 13.72
C GLN A 22 2.21 1.68 14.26
N CYS A 23 2.94 1.06 15.20
CA CYS A 23 2.58 -0.25 15.76
C CYS A 23 1.17 -0.28 16.37
N ALA A 24 0.73 0.81 17.01
CA ALA A 24 -0.60 0.93 17.62
C ALA A 24 -1.76 0.96 16.61
N GLN A 25 -1.47 1.29 15.33
CA GLN A 25 -2.46 1.36 14.25
C GLN A 25 -2.18 0.29 13.17
N SER A 26 -1.49 -0.79 13.55
CA SER A 26 -1.31 -1.96 12.70
C SER A 26 -2.67 -2.51 12.25
N PRO A 27 -2.81 -3.02 11.00
CA PRO A 27 -1.83 -3.09 9.91
C PRO A 27 -1.65 -1.76 9.15
N VAL A 28 -0.43 -1.49 8.67
CA VAL A 28 -0.06 -0.25 7.99
C VAL A 28 0.55 -0.52 6.62
N VAL A 29 0.14 0.24 5.60
CA VAL A 29 0.71 0.22 4.25
C VAL A 29 0.95 1.65 3.77
N ALA A 30 1.98 1.86 2.97
CA ALA A 30 2.25 3.14 2.32
C ALA A 30 2.07 2.99 0.80
N ILE A 31 1.32 3.90 0.20
CA ILE A 31 1.10 3.97 -1.26
C ILE A 31 1.33 5.42 -1.67
N ASP A 32 2.23 5.65 -2.62
CA ASP A 32 2.63 6.99 -3.10
C ASP A 32 2.93 7.98 -1.95
N ASP A 33 3.75 7.53 -0.99
CA ASP A 33 4.13 8.27 0.24
C ASP A 33 2.98 8.59 1.23
N ILE A 34 1.75 8.18 0.94
CA ILE A 34 0.62 8.28 1.85
C ILE A 34 0.54 7.02 2.73
N ILE A 35 0.60 7.22 4.05
CA ILE A 35 0.49 6.14 5.03
C ILE A 35 -0.99 5.87 5.34
N TYR A 36 -1.42 4.65 5.06
CA TYR A 36 -2.73 4.13 5.44
C TYR A 36 -2.57 3.19 6.62
N SER A 37 -3.21 3.53 7.73
CA SER A 37 -3.20 2.74 8.97
C SER A 37 -4.56 2.05 9.21
N ASN A 38 -4.59 1.08 10.12
CA ASN A 38 -5.78 0.25 10.41
C ASN A 38 -6.42 -0.34 9.13
N VAL A 39 -5.56 -0.88 8.27
CA VAL A 39 -5.93 -1.41 6.95
C VAL A 39 -6.29 -2.88 7.07
N ASN A 40 -7.27 -3.31 6.26
CA ASN A 40 -7.64 -4.71 6.09
C ASN A 40 -7.78 -5.02 4.60
N SER A 41 -7.92 -6.30 4.23
CA SER A 41 -7.96 -6.71 2.82
C SER A 41 -9.05 -6.00 2.00
N ARG A 42 -10.23 -5.74 2.58
CA ARG A 42 -11.31 -5.00 1.91
C ARG A 42 -10.97 -3.53 1.69
N LYS A 43 -10.40 -2.86 2.70
CA LYS A 43 -9.94 -1.47 2.59
C LYS A 43 -8.80 -1.34 1.59
N LEU A 44 -7.84 -2.25 1.62
CA LEU A 44 -6.71 -2.27 0.70
C LEU A 44 -7.17 -2.38 -0.76
N LEU A 45 -8.08 -3.31 -1.07
CA LEU A 45 -8.63 -3.45 -2.43
C LEU A 45 -9.32 -2.16 -2.92
N LYS A 46 -10.06 -1.48 -2.03
CA LYS A 46 -10.67 -0.17 -2.35
C LYS A 46 -9.62 0.90 -2.61
N ILE A 47 -8.58 0.99 -1.78
CA ILE A 47 -7.49 1.96 -1.95
C ILE A 47 -6.79 1.73 -3.29
N ILE A 48 -6.43 0.49 -3.62
CA ILE A 48 -5.79 0.13 -4.89
C ILE A 48 -6.69 0.50 -6.08
N SER A 49 -7.99 0.21 -6.01
CA SER A 49 -8.95 0.59 -7.06
C SER A 49 -9.02 2.11 -7.24
N ASN A 50 -9.03 2.88 -6.14
CA ASN A 50 -9.08 4.33 -6.21
C ASN A 50 -7.81 4.93 -6.81
N VAL A 51 -6.64 4.37 -6.46
CA VAL A 51 -5.34 4.78 -7.03
C VAL A 51 -5.31 4.49 -8.54
N LYS A 52 -5.79 3.30 -8.96
CA LYS A 52 -5.90 2.95 -10.37
C LYS A 52 -6.80 3.91 -11.15
N ASP A 53 -7.93 4.29 -10.56
CA ASP A 53 -8.89 5.22 -11.17
C ASP A 53 -8.47 6.70 -11.05
N LYS A 54 -7.28 6.99 -10.51
CA LYS A 54 -6.78 8.35 -10.20
C LYS A 54 -7.74 9.20 -9.37
N LYS A 55 -8.60 8.56 -8.57
CA LYS A 55 -9.53 9.21 -7.63
C LYS A 55 -8.88 9.41 -6.26
N GLN A 56 -7.59 9.75 -6.24
CA GLN A 56 -6.95 10.16 -4.99
C GLN A 56 -7.63 11.43 -4.47
N PRO A 57 -7.97 11.51 -3.18
CA PRO A 57 -8.22 12.79 -2.53
C PRO A 57 -6.94 13.61 -2.40
#